data_AF-A0A3N5W3C1-F1
#
_entry.id   AF-A0A3N5W3C1-F1
#
_cell.length_a   1.000
_cell.length_b   1.000
_cell.length_c   1.000
_cell.angle_alpha   90.00
_cell.angle_beta   90.00
_cell.angle_gamma   90.00
#
_symmetry.space_group_name_H-M   'P 1'
#
loop_
_entity.id
_entity.type
_entity.pdbx_description
1 polymer ?
#
loop_
_entity_poly.entity_id
_entity_poly.type
_entity_poly.pdbx_seq_one_letter_code
_entity_poly.pdbx_strand_id
1 'polypeptide(L)'
;MVNAAILFIQNIFPHREKITNADFTLLALNALFLGAGVLANLGFEEIGLDLYVVALLALISAYLFGRRGRQPMFIYYTIAYWLGLVGSLIVQALR
;
A
#
# COMPACT_ATOMS: atom_id res chain seq x y z
N MET A 1 11.42 -0.16 -4.99
CA MET A 1 12.41 0.15 -3.92
C MET A 1 12.21 1.52 -3.27
N VAL A 2 11.92 2.59 -4.02
CA VAL A 2 11.65 3.94 -3.46
C VAL A 2 10.53 3.95 -2.41
N ASN A 3 9.43 3.22 -2.64
CA ASN A 3 8.31 3.15 -1.71
C ASN A 3 8.70 2.59 -0.33
N ALA A 4 9.57 1.58 -0.30
CA ALA A 4 10.09 1.02 0.94
C ALA A 4 10.89 2.08 1.72
N ALA A 5 11.77 2.81 1.02
CA ALA A 5 12.56 3.87 1.63
C ALA A 5 11.67 4.98 2.22
N ILE A 6 10.64 5.42 1.49
CA ILE A 6 9.67 6.41 1.99
C ILE A 6 8.97 5.91 3.26
N LEU A 7 8.56 4.65 3.27
CA LEU A 7 7.87 4.04 4.40
C LEU A 7 8.76 3.95 5.65
N PHE A 8 10.04 3.56 5.48
CA PHE A 8 11.01 3.56 6.57
C PHE A 8 11.38 4.97 7.04
N ILE A 9 11.49 5.94 6.14
CA ILE A 9 11.74 7.35 6.50
C ILE A 9 10.60 7.87 7.38
N GLN A 10 9.35 7.62 7.03
CA GLN A 10 8.22 8.03 7.88
C GLN A 10 8.20 7.29 9.23
N ASN A 11 8.66 6.04 9.26
CA ASN A 11 8.84 5.33 10.51
C ASN A 11 9.94 5.96 11.37
N ILE A 12 10.99 6.56 10.81
CA ILE A 12 12.03 7.26 11.59
C ILE A 12 11.57 8.67 11.98
N PHE A 13 10.89 9.36 11.07
CA PHE A 13 10.39 10.73 11.23
C PHE A 13 8.85 10.73 11.16
N PRO A 14 8.17 10.39 12.26
CA PRO A 14 6.71 10.30 12.26
C PRO A 14 6.09 11.69 12.09
N HIS A 15 4.99 11.72 11.34
CA HIS A 15 4.16 12.90 11.19
C HIS A 15 3.55 13.25 12.55
N ARG A 16 3.71 14.52 12.96
CA ARG A 16 3.33 15.00 14.30
C ARG A 16 1.90 15.52 14.39
N GLU A 17 1.28 15.86 13.26
CA GLU A 17 -0.08 16.38 13.23
C GLU A 17 -1.11 15.25 13.29
N LYS A 18 -2.29 15.56 13.85
CA LYS A 18 -3.40 14.61 13.90
C LYS A 18 -4.03 14.52 12.52
N ILE A 19 -4.02 13.33 11.94
CA ILE A 19 -4.79 13.04 10.73
C ILE A 19 -6.28 13.19 11.02
N THR A 20 -6.94 14.04 10.24
CA THR A 20 -8.40 14.17 10.26
C THR A 20 -9.05 13.10 9.39
N ASN A 21 -10.35 12.88 9.56
CA ASN A 21 -11.09 11.93 8.73
C ASN A 21 -11.13 12.35 7.25
N ALA A 22 -11.07 13.67 6.96
CA ALA A 22 -10.99 14.17 5.60
C ALA A 22 -9.66 13.77 4.94
N ASP A 23 -8.54 13.94 5.65
CA ASP A 23 -7.22 13.54 5.17
C ASP A 23 -7.17 12.03 4.90
N PHE A 24 -7.72 11.24 5.82
CA PHE A 24 -7.84 9.79 5.63
C PHE A 24 -8.63 9.44 4.36
N THR A 25 -9.75 10.11 4.13
CA THR A 25 -10.60 9.86 2.95
C THR A 25 -9.90 10.25 1.66
N LEU A 26 -9.22 11.39 1.64
CA LEU A 26 -8.42 11.84 0.49
C LEU A 26 -7.26 10.88 0.20
N LEU A 27 -6.56 10.42 1.24
CA LEU A 27 -5.50 9.41 1.12
C LEU A 27 -6.04 8.09 0.60
N ALA A 28 -7.19 7.63 1.11
CA ALA A 28 -7.82 6.40 0.66
C ALA A 28 -8.24 6.47 -0.81
N LEU A 29 -8.89 7.56 -1.22
CA LEU A 29 -9.28 7.79 -2.62
C LEU A 29 -8.05 7.85 -3.53
N ASN A 30 -6.98 8.53 -3.11
CA ASN A 30 -5.76 8.59 -3.89
C ASN A 30 -5.07 7.22 -3.98
N ALA A 31 -5.09 6.43 -2.89
CA ALA A 31 -4.52 5.10 -2.84
C ALA A 31 -5.21 4.12 -3.81
N LEU A 32 -6.48 4.36 -4.19
CA LEU A 32 -7.17 3.57 -5.21
C LEU A 32 -6.45 3.63 -6.56
N PHE A 33 -5.95 4.80 -6.96
CA PHE A 33 -5.24 4.96 -8.24
C PHE A 33 -3.92 4.22 -8.23
N LEU A 34 -3.17 4.30 -7.13
CA LEU A 34 -1.94 3.54 -6.98
C LEU A 34 -2.23 2.03 -6.96
N GLY A 35 -3.25 1.60 -6.22
CA GLY A 35 -3.68 0.19 -6.17
C GLY A 35 -4.11 -0.34 -7.53
N ALA A 36 -4.81 0.47 -8.34
CA ALA A 36 -5.16 0.13 -9.72
C ALA A 36 -3.91 0.00 -10.62
N GLY A 37 -2.90 0.86 -10.43
CA GLY A 37 -1.62 0.73 -11.14
C GLY A 37 -0.87 -0.55 -10.75
N VAL A 38 -0.84 -0.87 -9.45
CA VAL A 38 -0.26 -2.13 -8.95
C VAL A 38 -1.02 -3.34 -9.51
N LEU A 39 -2.35 -3.27 -9.54
CA LEU A 39 -3.22 -4.29 -10.14
C LEU A 39 -2.91 -4.49 -11.62
N ALA A 40 -2.82 -3.41 -12.39
CA ALA A 40 -2.54 -3.47 -13.82
C ALA A 40 -1.17 -4.09 -14.10
N ASN A 41 -0.19 -3.85 -13.23
CA ASN A 41 1.14 -4.44 -13.34
C ASN A 41 1.14 -5.94 -12.97
N LEU A 42 0.62 -6.29 -11.79
CA LEU A 42 0.71 -7.65 -11.24
C LEU A 42 -0.39 -8.62 -11.70
N GLY A 43 -1.55 -8.10 -12.09
CA GLY A 43 -2.71 -8.92 -12.47
C GLY A 43 -2.59 -9.51 -13.88
N PHE A 44 -1.80 -8.89 -14.75
CA PHE A 44 -1.67 -9.28 -16.15
C PHE A 44 -0.29 -9.86 -16.52
N GLU A 45 0.72 -9.64 -15.68
CA GLU A 45 2.05 -10.26 -15.82
C GLU A 45 2.12 -11.66 -15.19
N GLU A 46 3.09 -12.47 -15.62
CA GLU A 46 3.40 -13.75 -14.96
C GLU A 46 3.82 -13.51 -13.51
N ILE A 47 3.50 -14.45 -12.61
CA ILE A 47 3.83 -14.35 -11.19
C ILE A 47 5.36 -14.29 -11.04
N GLY A 48 5.87 -13.07 -10.88
CA GLY A 48 7.28 -12.77 -10.71
C GLY A 48 7.65 -12.38 -9.28
N LEU A 49 8.91 -12.00 -9.11
CA LEU A 49 9.46 -11.45 -7.86
C LEU A 49 8.61 -10.27 -7.32
N ASP A 50 8.01 -9.50 -8.22
CA ASP A 50 7.25 -8.29 -7.91
C ASP A 50 6.04 -8.58 -7.00
N LEU A 51 5.37 -9.72 -7.17
CA LEU A 51 4.24 -10.09 -6.31
C LEU A 51 4.71 -10.29 -4.86
N TYR A 52 5.84 -10.97 -4.67
CA TYR A 52 6.42 -11.20 -3.34
C TYR A 52 6.87 -9.89 -2.69
N VAL A 53 7.48 -8.98 -3.46
CA VAL A 53 7.89 -7.67 -2.96
C VAL A 53 6.69 -6.83 -2.54
N VAL A 54 5.63 -6.80 -3.36
CA VAL A 54 4.39 -6.08 -3.02
C VAL A 54 3.67 -6.72 -1.83
N ALA A 55 3.64 -8.05 -1.72
CA ALA A 55 3.12 -8.75 -0.55
C ALA A 55 3.86 -8.41 0.73
N LEU A 56 5.19 -8.44 0.68
CA LEU A 56 6.02 -8.06 1.81
C LEU A 56 5.78 -6.60 2.21
N LEU A 57 5.70 -5.68 1.25
CA LEU A 57 5.41 -4.27 1.50
C LEU A 57 4.00 -4.07 2.07
N ALA A 58 2.99 -4.80 1.59
CA ALA A 58 1.63 -4.76 2.14
C ALA A 58 1.60 -5.18 3.61
N LEU A 59 2.32 -6.25 3.96
CA LEU A 59 2.45 -6.74 5.33
C LEU A 59 3.20 -5.75 6.23
N ILE A 60 4.33 -5.22 5.78
CA ILE A 60 5.12 -4.23 6.52
C ILE A 60 4.29 -2.96 6.76
N SER A 61 3.58 -2.48 5.74
CA SER A 61 2.73 -1.29 5.84
C SER A 61 1.62 -1.48 6.86
N ALA A 62 0.92 -2.61 6.79
CA ALA A 62 -0.16 -2.95 7.72
C ALA A 62 0.36 -3.13 9.16
N TYR A 63 1.51 -3.77 9.33
CA TYR A 63 2.14 -3.94 10.63
C TYR A 63 2.52 -2.59 11.25
N LEU A 64 3.15 -1.71 10.48
CA LEU A 64 3.53 -0.38 10.95
C LEU A 64 2.32 0.50 11.21
N PHE A 65 1.26 0.40 10.41
CA PHE A 65 -0.02 1.05 10.67
C PHE A 65 -0.60 0.63 12.03
N GLY A 66 -0.62 -0.67 12.33
CA GLY A 66 -1.13 -1.20 13.60
C GLY A 66 -0.27 -0.81 14.82
N ARG A 67 1.06 -0.73 14.66
CA ARG A 67 1.97 -0.47 15.78
C ARG A 67 2.22 1.02 16.06
N ARG A 68 2.28 1.86 15.02
CA ARG A 68 2.66 3.28 15.11
C ARG A 68 1.49 4.25 14.90
N GLY A 69 0.30 3.72 14.60
CA GLY A 69 -0.93 4.48 14.46
C GLY A 69 -1.12 5.09 13.07
N ARG A 70 -2.01 6.09 13.00
CA ARG A 70 -2.50 6.72 11.77
C ARG A 70 -1.48 7.67 11.16
N GLN A 71 -0.47 7.12 10.51
CA GLN A 71 0.50 7.86 9.71
C GLN A 71 0.11 7.88 8.22
N PRO A 72 0.27 9.02 7.53
CA PRO A 72 -0.22 9.19 6.15
C PRO A 72 0.26 8.11 5.17
N MET A 73 1.56 7.81 5.08
CA MET A 73 2.04 6.81 4.12
C MET A 73 1.70 5.39 4.56
N PHE A 74 1.54 5.12 5.86
CA PHE A 74 1.11 3.79 6.31
C PHE A 74 -0.31 3.52 5.85
N ILE A 75 -1.21 4.51 5.96
CA ILE A 75 -2.57 4.42 5.43
C ILE A 75 -2.53 4.23 3.91
N TYR A 76 -1.78 5.11 3.23
CA TYR A 76 -1.70 5.14 1.77
C TYR A 76 -1.20 3.82 1.18
N TYR A 77 -0.05 3.33 1.63
CA TYR A 77 0.56 2.11 1.12
C TYR A 77 -0.18 0.85 1.57
N THR A 78 -0.76 0.83 2.78
CA THR A 78 -1.60 -0.30 3.19
C THR A 78 -2.79 -0.44 2.25
N ILE A 79 -3.54 0.63 2.02
CA ILE A 79 -4.73 0.58 1.14
C ILE A 79 -4.32 0.22 -0.29
N ALA A 80 -3.33 0.93 -0.85
CA ALA A 80 -2.92 0.73 -2.24
C ALA A 80 -2.40 -0.69 -2.49
N TYR A 81 -1.49 -1.20 -1.64
CA TYR A 81 -0.92 -2.52 -1.85
C TYR A 81 -1.91 -3.64 -1.56
N TRP A 82 -2.74 -3.54 -0.52
CA TRP A 82 -3.77 -4.57 -0.30
C TRP A 82 -4.80 -4.61 -1.43
N LEU A 83 -5.25 -3.45 -1.93
CA LEU A 83 -6.14 -3.40 -3.08
C LEU A 83 -5.51 -3.96 -4.35
N GLY A 84 -4.27 -3.55 -4.65
CA GLY A 84 -3.54 -4.04 -5.81
C GLY A 84 -3.34 -5.55 -5.73
N LEU A 85 -2.92 -6.08 -4.58
CA LEU A 85 -2.61 -7.49 -4.40
C LEU A 85 -3.88 -8.37 -4.42
N VAL A 86 -4.92 -7.99 -3.68
CA VAL A 86 -6.21 -8.71 -3.70
C VAL A 86 -6.82 -8.65 -5.09
N GLY A 87 -6.81 -7.49 -5.73
CA GLY A 87 -7.27 -7.35 -7.11
C GLY A 87 -6.49 -8.25 -8.07
N SER A 88 -5.16 -8.30 -7.96
CA SER A 88 -4.33 -9.09 -8.87
C SER A 88 -4.57 -10.57 -8.69
N LEU A 89 -4.72 -11.04 -7.44
CA LEU A 89 -5.08 -12.43 -7.14
C LEU A 89 -6.46 -12.79 -7.70
N ILE A 90 -7.45 -11.89 -7.59
CA ILE A 90 -8.78 -12.11 -8.17
C ILE A 90 -8.70 -12.21 -9.70
N VAL A 91 -7.99 -11.29 -10.35
CA VAL A 91 -7.84 -11.30 -11.82
C VAL A 91 -7.12 -12.57 -12.28
N GLN A 92 -6.06 -12.99 -11.60
CA GLN A 92 -5.36 -14.23 -11.91
C GLN A 92 -6.24 -15.47 -11.67
N ALA A 93 -7.08 -15.48 -10.64
CA ALA A 93 -7.98 -16.60 -10.35
C ALA A 93 -9.15 -16.72 -11.34
N LEU A 94 -9.57 -15.61 -11.96
CA LEU A 94 -10.63 -15.56 -12.97
C LEU A 94 -10.14 -15.81 -14.40
N ARG A 95 -8.82 -15.86 -14.61
CA ARG A 95 -8.18 -16.09 -15.90
C ARG A 95 -7.92 -17.58 -16.12
#